data_AF-A0A3D8K402-F1
#
_entry.id   AF-A0A3D8K402-F1
#
_cell.length_a   1.000
_cell.length_b   1.000
_cell.length_c   1.000
_cell.angle_alpha   90.00
_cell.angle_beta   90.00
_cell.angle_gamma   90.00
#
_symmetry.space_group_name_H-M   'P 1'
#
loop_
_entity.id
_entity.type
_entity.pdbx_description
1 polymer ?
#
loop_
_entity_poly.entity_id
_entity_poly.type
_entity_poly.pdbx_seq_one_letter_code
_entity_poly.pdbx_strand_id
1 'polypeptide(L)'
;MKFNRFSLCFFDVLGFESRFSDLGLDGMLRKYVALIDLVDAKNEHMGRVFGEMGFKESAYWLSDGDAFVVSRLHGAYASDSLLVWTHTDFPEARYPAAVDLAPAERERLASEPAEGWLYHPIPCDNLLDICNEMICHSLEIGLPLRGALALGEAVLHNERGVYLGQPLIDAARMEHSQRIIGASFTRSFMNQIVPPRYLVPFDKHLKDARDDLFQGSVLDWPRHWRTTRKSDLRETIRSLNTLPAAAAYYDNTLCMLDASDARAEMFDGPAEAPLGSVYPQFSTKELALRACAVRRINVRTPE
;
A
#
# COMPACT_ATOMS: atom_id res chain seq x y z
N MET A 1 4.83 0.46 27.99
CA MET A 1 3.61 0.80 27.23
C MET A 1 3.75 0.14 25.87
N LYS A 2 2.83 -0.75 25.48
CA LYS A 2 2.82 -1.33 24.13
C LYS A 2 2.01 -0.42 23.20
N PHE A 3 2.45 -0.29 21.97
CA PHE A 3 1.79 0.54 20.96
C PHE A 3 1.20 -0.33 19.85
N ASN A 4 0.23 0.20 19.12
CA ASN A 4 -0.29 -0.47 17.93
C ASN A 4 0.80 -0.56 16.86
N ARG A 5 0.69 -1.59 16.04
CA ARG A 5 1.55 -1.79 14.87
C ARG A 5 0.84 -1.31 13.61
N PHE A 6 1.63 -0.74 12.71
CA PHE A 6 1.15 -0.13 11.48
C PHE A 6 2.01 -0.56 10.30
N SER A 7 1.36 -0.75 9.17
CA SER A 7 1.98 -0.75 7.85
C SER A 7 1.80 0.65 7.28
N LEU A 8 2.90 1.30 6.90
CA LEU A 8 2.87 2.67 6.40
C LEU A 8 3.72 2.83 5.14
N CYS A 9 3.36 3.81 4.32
CA CYS A 9 4.17 4.34 3.24
C CYS A 9 4.41 5.82 3.49
N PHE A 10 5.68 6.21 3.52
CA PHE A 10 6.08 7.61 3.51
C PHE A 10 6.47 7.99 2.08
N PHE A 11 5.97 9.12 1.59
CA PHE A 11 6.30 9.68 0.30
C PHE A 11 6.81 11.11 0.43
N ASP A 12 7.69 11.49 -0.48
CA ASP A 12 8.20 12.82 -0.75
C ASP A 12 7.91 13.21 -2.20
N VAL A 13 7.56 14.47 -2.43
CA VAL A 13 7.34 15.01 -3.78
C VAL A 13 8.67 15.44 -4.40
N LEU A 14 9.11 14.68 -5.40
CA LEU A 14 10.38 14.95 -6.08
C LEU A 14 10.38 16.32 -6.75
N GLY A 15 11.30 17.20 -6.34
CA GLY A 15 11.44 18.54 -6.92
C GLY A 15 10.38 19.53 -6.45
N PHE A 16 9.88 19.35 -5.22
CA PHE A 16 8.85 20.20 -4.60
C PHE A 16 9.10 21.70 -4.80
N GLU A 17 10.29 22.21 -4.44
CA GLU A 17 10.59 23.64 -4.51
C GLU A 17 10.42 24.22 -5.92
N SER A 18 10.96 23.52 -6.93
CA SER A 18 10.87 23.93 -8.33
C SER A 18 9.40 23.99 -8.78
N ARG A 19 8.63 22.96 -8.44
CA ARG A 19 7.19 22.92 -8.77
C ARG A 19 6.36 23.93 -8.02
N PHE A 20 6.71 24.20 -6.77
CA PHE A 20 6.06 25.23 -5.98
C PHE A 20 6.29 26.60 -6.62
N SER A 21 7.52 26.86 -7.08
CA SER A 21 7.85 28.08 -7.82
C SER A 21 7.04 28.22 -9.11
N ASP A 22 6.85 27.12 -9.86
CA ASP A 22 6.15 27.14 -11.14
C ASP A 22 4.61 27.22 -11.00
N LEU A 23 4.04 26.49 -10.05
CA LEU A 23 2.58 26.34 -9.89
C LEU A 23 1.97 27.35 -8.92
N GLY A 24 2.79 27.89 -8.01
CA GLY A 24 2.34 28.68 -6.87
C GLY A 24 1.51 27.87 -5.87
N LEU A 25 1.11 28.54 -4.78
CA LEU A 25 0.39 27.92 -3.66
C LEU A 25 -0.94 27.27 -4.08
N ASP A 26 -1.74 27.97 -4.89
CA ASP A 26 -3.06 27.49 -5.34
C ASP A 26 -2.95 26.27 -6.28
N GLY A 27 -2.00 26.30 -7.21
CA GLY A 27 -1.71 25.17 -8.08
C GLY A 27 -1.23 23.93 -7.32
N MET A 28 -0.36 24.14 -6.33
CA MET A 28 0.12 23.07 -5.44
C MET A 28 -1.02 22.50 -4.61
N LEU A 29 -1.80 23.36 -3.93
CA LEU A 29 -2.92 22.93 -3.09
C LEU A 29 -3.90 22.04 -3.86
N ARG A 30 -4.30 22.43 -5.07
CA ARG A 30 -5.20 21.63 -5.91
C ARG A 30 -4.65 20.22 -6.18
N LYS A 31 -3.36 20.10 -6.49
CA LYS A 31 -2.73 18.81 -6.78
C LYS A 31 -2.58 17.95 -5.53
N TYR A 32 -2.30 18.55 -4.38
CA TYR A 32 -2.24 17.82 -3.11
C TYR A 32 -3.59 17.32 -2.65
N VAL A 33 -4.64 18.15 -2.75
CA VAL A 33 -6.02 17.71 -2.48
C VAL A 33 -6.37 16.51 -3.34
N ALA A 34 -6.03 16.52 -4.64
CA ALA A 34 -6.27 15.38 -5.51
C ALA A 34 -5.57 14.08 -5.06
N LEU A 35 -4.37 14.16 -4.46
CA LEU A 35 -3.70 12.98 -3.91
C LEU A 35 -4.33 12.50 -2.59
N ILE A 36 -4.73 13.43 -1.72
CA ILE A 36 -5.38 13.13 -0.44
C ILE A 36 -6.74 12.47 -0.68
N ASP A 37 -7.52 13.03 -1.62
CA ASP A 37 -8.85 12.56 -1.98
C ASP A 37 -8.85 11.11 -2.46
N LEU A 38 -7.73 10.56 -2.96
CA LEU A 38 -7.64 9.13 -3.33
C LEU A 38 -7.83 8.21 -2.12
N VAL A 39 -7.22 8.56 -0.98
CA VAL A 39 -7.31 7.76 0.26
C VAL A 39 -8.74 7.83 0.79
N ASP A 40 -9.30 9.04 0.83
CA ASP A 40 -10.67 9.26 1.31
C ASP A 40 -11.70 8.63 0.38
N ALA A 41 -11.56 8.78 -0.94
CA ALA A 41 -12.44 8.16 -1.92
C ALA A 41 -12.40 6.62 -1.84
N LYS A 42 -11.25 6.01 -1.56
CA LYS A 42 -11.17 4.55 -1.35
C LYS A 42 -11.92 4.14 -0.09
N ASN A 43 -11.74 4.85 1.02
CA ASN A 43 -12.51 4.61 2.25
C ASN A 43 -14.02 4.81 2.05
N GLU A 44 -14.42 5.88 1.35
CA GLU A 44 -15.82 6.18 1.03
C GLU A 44 -16.43 5.16 0.08
N HIS A 45 -15.67 4.68 -0.91
CA HIS A 45 -16.12 3.62 -1.80
C HIS A 45 -16.40 2.34 -1.01
N MET A 46 -15.48 1.94 -0.13
CA MET A 46 -15.70 0.81 0.77
C MET A 46 -16.90 1.04 1.69
N GLY A 47 -17.05 2.24 2.24
CA GLY A 47 -18.18 2.63 3.08
C GLY A 47 -19.53 2.61 2.34
N ARG A 48 -19.59 3.04 1.07
CA ARG A 48 -20.81 3.00 0.26
C ARG A 48 -21.18 1.57 -0.15
N VAL A 49 -20.20 0.78 -0.58
CA VAL A 49 -20.46 -0.59 -1.05
C VAL A 49 -20.83 -1.51 0.10
N PHE A 50 -20.20 -1.35 1.27
CA PHE A 50 -20.33 -2.31 2.37
C PHE A 50 -20.94 -1.72 3.65
N GLY A 51 -20.86 -0.40 3.87
CA GLY A 51 -21.30 0.24 5.12
C GLY A 51 -22.82 0.29 5.30
N GLU A 52 -23.60 0.55 4.24
CA GLU A 52 -25.07 0.45 4.30
C GLU A 52 -25.55 -0.98 4.64
N MET A 53 -24.70 -1.97 4.34
CA MET A 53 -24.93 -3.38 4.65
C MET A 53 -24.39 -3.80 6.03
N GLY A 54 -23.85 -2.85 6.81
CA GLY A 54 -23.36 -3.08 8.18
C GLY A 54 -21.97 -3.72 8.28
N PHE A 55 -21.22 -3.82 7.18
CA PHE A 55 -19.84 -4.30 7.21
C PHE A 55 -18.94 -3.28 7.92
N LYS A 56 -17.97 -3.79 8.66
CA LYS A 56 -16.97 -3.06 9.44
C LYS A 56 -15.58 -3.55 9.03
N GLU A 57 -14.56 -2.95 9.62
CA GLU A 57 -13.19 -3.41 9.44
C GLU A 57 -13.04 -4.86 9.95
N SER A 58 -12.90 -5.82 9.04
CA SER A 58 -12.91 -7.27 9.27
C SER A 58 -12.59 -8.03 7.97
N ALA A 59 -12.33 -9.34 8.08
CA ALA A 59 -12.39 -10.25 6.95
C ALA A 59 -13.82 -10.78 6.74
N TYR A 60 -14.19 -11.02 5.49
CA TYR A 60 -15.50 -11.50 5.08
C TYR A 60 -15.37 -12.59 4.02
N TRP A 61 -16.04 -13.71 4.24
CA TRP A 61 -15.98 -14.86 3.36
C TRP A 61 -17.08 -14.83 2.30
N LEU A 62 -16.68 -15.23 1.10
CA LEU A 62 -17.50 -15.36 -0.07
C LEU A 62 -18.01 -16.79 -0.18
N SER A 63 -19.15 -16.95 -0.87
CA SER A 63 -19.78 -18.27 -1.08
C SER A 63 -18.92 -19.25 -1.89
N ASP A 64 -17.94 -18.75 -2.65
CA ASP A 64 -16.98 -19.56 -3.41
C ASP A 64 -15.77 -20.01 -2.56
N GLY A 65 -15.75 -19.65 -1.26
CA GLY A 65 -14.72 -20.05 -0.31
C GLY A 65 -13.54 -19.10 -0.22
N ASP A 66 -13.54 -17.99 -0.97
CA ASP A 66 -12.55 -16.93 -0.85
C ASP A 66 -12.94 -15.91 0.23
N ALA A 67 -12.08 -14.92 0.48
CA ALA A 67 -12.37 -13.83 1.40
C ALA A 67 -11.95 -12.48 0.83
N PHE A 68 -12.59 -11.41 1.31
CA PHE A 68 -12.09 -10.05 1.13
C PHE A 68 -11.94 -9.37 2.49
N VAL A 69 -11.03 -8.40 2.56
CA VAL A 69 -10.73 -7.68 3.79
C VAL A 69 -11.15 -6.23 3.65
N VAL A 70 -11.98 -5.79 4.59
CA VAL A 70 -12.30 -4.39 4.80
C VAL A 70 -11.31 -3.88 5.84
N SER A 71 -10.43 -2.96 5.46
CA SER A 71 -9.52 -2.26 6.37
C SER A 71 -9.54 -0.76 6.09
N ARG A 72 -9.34 0.04 7.13
CA ARG A 72 -9.36 1.50 6.99
C ARG A 72 -7.97 2.01 6.60
N LEU A 73 -7.94 2.85 5.58
CA LEU A 73 -6.74 3.59 5.21
C LEU A 73 -6.76 4.97 5.87
N HIS A 74 -5.59 5.46 6.20
CA HIS A 74 -5.40 6.79 6.77
C HIS A 74 -4.35 7.52 5.97
N GLY A 75 -4.55 8.83 5.83
CA GLY A 75 -3.62 9.73 5.15
C GLY A 75 -3.33 10.94 6.04
N ALA A 76 -2.09 11.41 5.98
CA ALA A 76 -1.65 12.67 6.54
C ALA A 76 -0.67 13.31 5.56
N TYR A 77 -0.63 14.63 5.58
CA TYR A 77 0.15 15.40 4.63
C TYR A 77 0.75 16.63 5.32
N ALA A 78 2.03 16.88 5.07
CA ALA A 78 2.74 18.04 5.58
C ALA A 78 3.90 18.43 4.65
N SER A 79 3.91 19.69 4.19
CA SER A 79 4.98 20.23 3.33
C SER A 79 5.14 19.46 2.01
N ASP A 80 6.27 18.80 1.78
CA ASP A 80 6.55 17.95 0.62
C ASP A 80 6.20 16.47 0.86
N SER A 81 5.81 16.14 2.09
CA SER A 81 5.72 14.77 2.58
C SER A 81 4.28 14.28 2.72
N LEU A 82 3.98 13.09 2.21
CA LEU A 82 2.72 12.38 2.39
C LEU A 82 2.95 11.11 3.20
N LEU A 83 2.03 10.80 4.12
CA LEU A 83 2.04 9.58 4.91
C LEU A 83 0.72 8.86 4.71
N VAL A 84 0.79 7.58 4.36
CA VAL A 84 -0.39 6.70 4.25
C VAL A 84 -0.17 5.47 5.10
N TRP A 85 -1.18 5.04 5.86
CA TRP A 85 -1.03 3.88 6.73
C TRP A 85 -2.34 3.13 6.95
N THR A 86 -2.16 1.91 7.44
CA THR A 86 -3.22 1.07 7.99
C THR A 86 -2.72 0.37 9.24
N HIS A 87 -3.65 -0.04 10.10
CA HIS A 87 -3.34 -0.94 11.21
C HIS A 87 -2.91 -2.31 10.67
N THR A 88 -1.99 -2.97 11.38
CA THR A 88 -1.64 -4.37 11.05
C THR A 88 -2.53 -5.38 11.74
N ASP A 89 -3.23 -5.00 12.81
CA ASP A 89 -4.08 -5.90 13.59
C ASP A 89 -5.56 -5.52 13.40
N PHE A 90 -6.44 -6.53 13.34
CA PHE A 90 -7.90 -6.33 13.31
C PHE A 90 -8.39 -5.62 14.59
N PRO A 91 -9.51 -4.88 14.54
CA PRO A 91 -10.03 -4.13 15.69
C PRO A 91 -10.13 -4.95 16.98
N GLU A 92 -10.56 -6.20 16.89
CA GLU A 92 -10.67 -7.14 18.01
C GLU A 92 -9.30 -7.51 18.61
N ALA A 93 -8.24 -7.43 17.80
CA ALA A 93 -6.87 -7.68 18.19
C ALA A 93 -6.10 -6.40 18.57
N ARG A 94 -6.77 -5.24 18.64
CA ARG A 94 -6.18 -3.97 19.10
C ARG A 94 -6.26 -3.82 20.63
N TYR A 95 -5.54 -2.83 21.14
CA TYR A 95 -5.44 -2.46 22.55
C TYR A 95 -6.80 -2.46 23.30
N PRO A 96 -6.85 -2.81 24.62
CA PRO A 96 -5.73 -3.20 25.49
C PRO A 96 -5.48 -4.71 25.56
N ALA A 97 -6.53 -5.52 25.56
CA ALA A 97 -6.43 -6.93 25.95
C ALA A 97 -5.61 -7.80 24.96
N ALA A 98 -5.64 -7.49 23.66
CA ALA A 98 -5.01 -8.31 22.63
C ALA A 98 -3.56 -7.92 22.27
N VAL A 99 -3.16 -6.68 22.57
CA VAL A 99 -1.77 -6.19 22.38
C VAL A 99 -0.88 -6.68 23.53
N ASP A 100 -1.46 -6.83 24.73
CA ASP A 100 -0.74 -7.33 25.90
C ASP A 100 -0.52 -8.85 25.91
N LEU A 101 -1.17 -9.59 25.00
CA LEU A 101 -0.98 -11.04 24.86
C LEU A 101 0.50 -11.40 24.72
N ALA A 102 0.92 -12.44 25.43
CA ALA A 102 2.22 -13.05 25.23
C ALA A 102 2.28 -13.66 23.80
N PRO A 103 3.45 -13.67 23.14
CA PRO A 103 3.58 -14.25 21.80
C PRO A 103 3.00 -15.67 21.68
N ALA A 104 3.25 -16.52 22.67
CA ALA A 104 2.72 -17.89 22.72
C ALA A 104 1.18 -17.95 22.80
N GLU A 105 0.56 -17.00 23.52
CA GLU A 105 -0.90 -16.94 23.61
C GLU A 105 -1.53 -16.42 22.32
N ARG A 106 -0.88 -15.44 21.67
CA ARG A 106 -1.29 -14.98 20.34
C ARG A 106 -1.20 -16.10 19.31
N GLU A 107 -0.13 -16.91 19.34
CA GLU A 107 0.04 -18.07 18.46
C GLU A 107 -1.03 -19.14 18.72
N ARG A 108 -1.33 -19.42 20.00
CA ARG A 108 -2.42 -20.33 20.38
C ARG A 108 -3.76 -19.87 19.82
N LEU A 109 -4.13 -18.61 20.03
CA LEU A 109 -5.38 -18.04 19.53
C LEU A 109 -5.41 -18.02 17.99
N ALA A 110 -4.28 -17.69 17.34
CA ALA A 110 -4.14 -17.69 15.88
C ALA A 110 -4.29 -19.08 15.23
N SER A 111 -4.12 -20.15 16.02
CA SER A 111 -4.31 -21.54 15.58
C SER A 111 -5.77 -22.02 15.66
N GLU A 112 -6.67 -21.24 16.26
CA GLU A 112 -8.08 -21.62 16.42
C GLU A 112 -8.80 -21.64 15.05
N PRO A 113 -9.43 -22.75 14.62
CA PRO A 113 -9.97 -22.90 13.26
C PRO A 113 -11.05 -21.87 12.88
N ALA A 114 -11.86 -21.43 13.85
CA ALA A 114 -13.03 -20.60 13.60
C ALA A 114 -12.76 -19.10 13.67
N GLU A 115 -11.90 -18.66 14.59
CA GLU A 115 -11.65 -17.25 14.90
C GLU A 115 -10.16 -16.87 14.88
N GLY A 116 -9.25 -17.81 14.63
CA GLY A 116 -7.81 -17.58 14.70
C GLY A 116 -7.32 -16.51 13.72
N TRP A 117 -8.00 -16.35 12.57
CA TRP A 117 -7.73 -15.30 11.59
C TRP A 117 -7.68 -13.88 12.19
N LEU A 118 -8.42 -13.61 13.27
CA LEU A 118 -8.44 -12.30 13.97
C LEU A 118 -7.06 -11.92 14.52
N TYR A 119 -6.23 -12.91 14.83
CA TYR A 119 -4.91 -12.76 15.43
C TYR A 119 -3.77 -12.81 14.40
N HIS A 120 -4.12 -12.93 13.11
CA HIS A 120 -3.16 -12.78 12.01
C HIS A 120 -3.13 -11.32 11.51
N PRO A 121 -2.00 -10.86 10.95
CA PRO A 121 -1.92 -9.53 10.37
C PRO A 121 -2.96 -9.34 9.26
N ILE A 122 -3.51 -8.12 9.19
CA ILE A 122 -4.34 -7.65 8.08
C ILE A 122 -3.52 -7.73 6.79
N PRO A 123 -4.02 -8.36 5.71
CA PRO A 123 -3.40 -8.31 4.39
C PRO A 123 -3.08 -6.88 3.95
N CYS A 124 -1.86 -6.67 3.44
CA CYS A 124 -1.38 -5.33 3.10
C CYS A 124 -1.87 -4.83 1.73
N ASP A 125 -2.60 -5.65 0.98
CA ASP A 125 -3.11 -5.40 -0.38
C ASP A 125 -3.80 -4.04 -0.50
N ASN A 126 -4.70 -3.68 0.43
CA ASN A 126 -5.39 -2.39 0.42
C ASN A 126 -4.43 -1.20 0.49
N LEU A 127 -3.36 -1.30 1.28
CA LEU A 127 -2.32 -0.28 1.40
C LEU A 127 -1.47 -0.22 0.11
N LEU A 128 -1.07 -1.38 -0.41
CA LEU A 128 -0.23 -1.43 -1.62
C LEU A 128 -0.99 -0.93 -2.85
N ASP A 129 -2.27 -1.26 -2.97
CA ASP A 129 -3.15 -0.75 -4.02
C ASP A 129 -3.26 0.78 -3.99
N ILE A 130 -3.50 1.37 -2.81
CA ILE A 130 -3.60 2.83 -2.73
C ILE A 130 -2.25 3.49 -2.99
N CYS A 131 -1.14 2.89 -2.56
CA CYS A 131 0.20 3.39 -2.87
C CYS A 131 0.48 3.35 -4.38
N ASN A 132 0.12 2.25 -5.05
CA ASN A 132 0.20 2.13 -6.51
C ASN A 132 -0.61 3.22 -7.21
N GLU A 133 -1.87 3.40 -6.80
CA GLU A 133 -2.76 4.41 -7.37
C GLU A 133 -2.22 5.82 -7.14
N MET A 134 -1.74 6.12 -5.92
CA MET A 134 -1.15 7.42 -5.61
C MET A 134 0.08 7.71 -6.45
N ILE A 135 1.00 6.75 -6.62
CA ILE A 135 2.17 6.95 -7.49
C ILE A 135 1.71 7.22 -8.93
N CYS A 136 0.78 6.43 -9.47
CA CYS A 136 0.26 6.63 -10.82
C CYS A 136 -0.39 8.01 -10.98
N HIS A 137 -1.32 8.37 -10.08
CA HIS A 137 -2.00 9.65 -10.13
C HIS A 137 -1.04 10.83 -9.96
N SER A 138 0.00 10.66 -9.13
CA SER A 138 1.04 11.66 -8.94
C SER A 138 1.76 12.01 -10.24
N LEU A 139 1.95 11.03 -11.14
CA LEU A 139 2.54 11.28 -12.45
C LEU A 139 1.59 12.08 -13.34
N GLU A 140 0.31 11.73 -13.35
CA GLU A 140 -0.74 12.40 -14.15
C GLU A 140 -0.87 13.89 -13.77
N ILE A 141 -0.75 14.20 -12.48
CA ILE A 141 -0.80 15.57 -11.99
C ILE A 141 0.57 16.25 -11.95
N GLY A 142 1.63 15.57 -12.38
CA GLY A 142 2.98 16.14 -12.43
C GLY A 142 3.65 16.36 -11.08
N LEU A 143 3.29 15.58 -10.05
CA LEU A 143 3.92 15.52 -8.73
C LEU A 143 4.52 14.13 -8.41
N PRO A 144 5.48 13.56 -9.17
CA PRO A 144 6.04 12.23 -8.92
C PRO A 144 6.48 12.06 -7.48
N LEU A 145 6.07 10.93 -6.92
CA LEU A 145 6.38 10.54 -5.55
C LEU A 145 7.59 9.61 -5.50
N ARG A 146 8.44 9.83 -4.50
CA ARG A 146 9.47 8.89 -4.05
C ARG A 146 9.16 8.50 -2.62
N GLY A 147 9.20 7.23 -2.27
CA GLY A 147 8.76 6.81 -0.95
C GLY A 147 9.27 5.46 -0.50
N ALA A 148 8.90 5.05 0.70
CA ALA A 148 9.24 3.75 1.22
C ALA A 148 8.16 3.19 2.14
N LEU A 149 8.02 1.87 2.11
CA LEU A 149 7.08 1.10 2.90
C LEU A 149 7.81 0.53 4.11
N ALA A 150 7.25 0.76 5.30
CA ALA A 150 7.78 0.29 6.58
C ALA A 150 6.68 -0.26 7.49
N LEU A 151 7.05 -1.17 8.38
CA LEU A 151 6.14 -1.80 9.33
C LEU A 151 6.72 -1.73 10.74
N GLY A 152 5.91 -1.37 11.72
CA GLY A 152 6.34 -1.37 13.11
C GLY A 152 5.37 -0.72 14.09
N GLU A 153 5.78 -0.69 15.35
CA GLU A 153 5.06 0.04 16.41
C GLU A 153 5.20 1.54 16.22
N ALA A 154 4.08 2.26 16.33
CA ALA A 154 4.04 3.70 16.19
C ALA A 154 2.86 4.33 16.96
N VAL A 155 2.90 5.65 17.09
CA VAL A 155 1.78 6.49 17.50
C VAL A 155 1.40 7.34 16.29
N LEU A 156 0.28 7.02 15.67
CA LEU A 156 -0.28 7.75 14.51
C LEU A 156 -1.64 8.32 14.89
N HIS A 157 -1.65 9.55 15.42
CA HIS A 157 -2.84 10.22 15.93
C HIS A 157 -3.27 11.34 14.97
N ASN A 158 -4.16 11.01 14.05
CA ASN A 158 -4.58 11.92 12.98
C ASN A 158 -5.19 13.23 13.51
N GLU A 159 -6.12 13.16 14.46
CA GLU A 159 -6.83 14.35 14.97
C GLU A 159 -5.91 15.38 15.65
N ARG A 160 -4.78 14.92 16.21
CA ARG A 160 -3.80 15.77 16.90
C ARG A 160 -2.59 16.08 16.02
N GLY A 161 -2.51 15.49 14.82
CA GLY A 161 -1.34 15.60 13.95
C GLY A 161 -0.05 15.05 14.56
N VAL A 162 -0.12 13.98 15.37
CA VAL A 162 1.06 13.40 16.03
C VAL A 162 1.43 12.08 15.37
N TYR A 163 2.64 12.01 14.82
CA TYR A 163 3.15 10.83 14.10
C TYR A 163 4.57 10.51 14.59
N LEU A 164 4.73 9.42 15.34
CA LEU A 164 5.98 9.04 15.98
C LEU A 164 6.19 7.53 15.90
N GLY A 165 7.37 7.07 15.52
CA GLY A 165 7.72 5.65 15.54
C GLY A 165 8.92 5.30 14.69
N GLN A 166 9.56 4.17 15.00
CA GLN A 166 10.65 3.62 14.20
C GLN A 166 10.28 3.41 12.71
N PRO A 167 9.09 2.90 12.33
CA PRO A 167 8.78 2.72 10.91
C PRO A 167 8.75 4.03 10.11
N LEU A 168 8.42 5.18 10.74
CA LEU A 168 8.52 6.49 10.07
C LEU A 168 9.97 6.86 9.79
N ILE A 169 10.86 6.59 10.75
CA ILE A 169 12.30 6.86 10.62
C ILE A 169 12.89 5.98 9.51
N ASP A 170 12.56 4.69 9.50
CA ASP A 170 13.06 3.74 8.50
C ASP A 170 12.55 4.11 7.11
N ALA A 171 11.26 4.44 6.98
CA ALA A 171 10.69 4.86 5.70
C ALA A 171 11.32 6.16 5.19
N ALA A 172 11.50 7.18 6.05
CA ALA A 172 12.14 8.43 5.65
C ALA A 172 13.61 8.24 5.24
N ARG A 173 14.36 7.37 5.93
CA ARG A 173 15.75 7.06 5.58
C ARG A 173 15.87 6.33 4.24
N MET A 174 15.02 5.31 4.03
CA MET A 174 14.94 4.57 2.77
C MET A 174 14.47 5.47 1.62
N GLU A 175 13.52 6.35 1.89
CA GLU A 175 13.10 7.39 0.94
C GLU A 175 14.30 8.25 0.52
N HIS A 176 15.12 8.67 1.48
CA HIS A 176 16.27 9.50 1.22
C HIS A 176 17.39 8.75 0.48
N SER A 177 17.50 7.44 0.60
CA SER A 177 18.62 6.66 0.05
C SER A 177 18.44 6.23 -1.41
N GLN A 178 17.34 6.59 -2.07
CA GLN A 178 17.01 6.16 -3.43
C GLN A 178 16.91 7.30 -4.47
N ARG A 179 17.09 6.92 -5.73
CA ARG A 179 16.95 7.74 -6.94
C ARG A 179 15.96 7.10 -7.90
N ILE A 180 14.68 7.09 -7.53
CA ILE A 180 13.59 6.53 -8.33
C ILE A 180 12.27 7.28 -8.04
N ILE A 181 11.30 7.17 -8.95
CA ILE A 181 9.89 7.42 -8.70
C ILE A 181 9.22 6.09 -8.30
N GLY A 182 8.57 6.07 -7.15
CA GLY A 182 7.93 4.88 -6.60
C GLY A 182 8.27 4.66 -5.13
N ALA A 183 7.95 3.47 -4.63
CA ALA A 183 8.16 3.10 -3.24
C ALA A 183 9.07 1.86 -3.10
N SER A 184 10.07 1.94 -2.21
CA SER A 184 10.92 0.80 -1.86
C SER A 184 10.41 0.06 -0.63
N PHE A 185 10.58 -1.27 -0.59
CA PHE A 185 10.24 -2.06 0.58
C PHE A 185 11.42 -2.10 1.57
N THR A 186 11.16 -1.66 2.79
CA THR A 186 12.12 -1.84 3.88
C THR A 186 12.10 -3.28 4.40
N ARG A 187 13.18 -3.69 5.06
CA ARG A 187 13.30 -4.99 5.75
C ARG A 187 12.17 -5.19 6.75
N SER A 188 11.78 -4.14 7.48
CA SER A 188 10.70 -4.23 8.46
C SER A 188 9.35 -4.54 7.79
N PHE A 189 9.06 -3.92 6.64
CA PHE A 189 7.83 -4.19 5.89
C PHE A 189 7.78 -5.62 5.35
N MET A 190 8.92 -6.15 4.89
CA MET A 190 9.02 -7.51 4.34
C MET A 190 8.93 -8.62 5.40
N ASN A 191 8.80 -8.29 6.68
CA ASN A 191 8.51 -9.25 7.75
C ASN A 191 7.02 -9.69 7.79
N GLN A 192 6.24 -9.36 6.75
CA GLN A 192 4.87 -9.81 6.54
C GLN A 192 4.74 -10.45 5.15
N ILE A 193 3.60 -11.10 4.87
CA ILE A 193 3.31 -11.62 3.54
C ILE A 193 3.00 -10.43 2.60
N VAL A 194 3.86 -10.24 1.60
CA VAL A 194 3.67 -9.31 0.49
C VAL A 194 3.40 -10.10 -0.78
N PRO A 195 2.25 -9.92 -1.45
CA PRO A 195 1.93 -10.69 -2.65
C PRO A 195 2.95 -10.41 -3.78
N PRO A 196 3.45 -11.46 -4.48
CA PRO A 196 4.48 -11.30 -5.52
C PRO A 196 4.15 -10.30 -6.62
N ARG A 197 2.86 -10.11 -6.94
CA ARG A 197 2.37 -9.13 -7.92
C ARG A 197 2.65 -7.66 -7.58
N TYR A 198 3.00 -7.35 -6.32
CA TYR A 198 3.41 -6.02 -5.89
C TYR A 198 4.94 -5.84 -5.86
N LEU A 199 5.72 -6.87 -6.21
CA LEU A 199 7.16 -6.87 -6.04
C LEU A 199 7.89 -6.85 -7.39
N VAL A 200 8.69 -5.80 -7.59
CA VAL A 200 9.72 -5.74 -8.64
C VAL A 200 11.11 -5.82 -7.98
N PRO A 201 11.86 -6.92 -8.18
CA PRO A 201 13.25 -6.97 -7.76
C PRO A 201 14.08 -5.94 -8.53
N PHE A 202 14.58 -4.91 -7.84
CA PHE A 202 15.29 -3.79 -8.48
C PHE A 202 16.10 -2.99 -7.47
N ASP A 203 17.41 -2.85 -7.66
CA ASP A 203 18.34 -2.21 -6.70
C ASP A 203 19.16 -1.05 -7.29
N LYS A 204 19.19 -0.89 -8.62
CA LYS A 204 19.94 0.16 -9.32
C LYS A 204 19.61 1.59 -8.88
N HIS A 205 18.45 1.78 -8.24
CA HIS A 205 18.02 3.08 -7.72
C HIS A 205 18.79 3.53 -6.48
N LEU A 206 19.47 2.65 -5.76
CA LEU A 206 20.10 2.98 -4.49
C LEU A 206 21.28 3.95 -4.69
N LYS A 207 21.39 4.94 -3.80
CA LYS A 207 22.54 5.86 -3.74
C LYS A 207 23.78 5.17 -3.19
N ASP A 208 23.59 4.23 -2.27
CA ASP A 208 24.64 3.38 -1.69
C ASP A 208 24.20 1.91 -1.81
N ALA A 209 25.09 1.05 -2.32
CA ALA A 209 24.83 -0.37 -2.50
C ALA A 209 24.72 -1.16 -1.17
N ARG A 210 25.05 -0.55 -0.02
CA ARG A 210 24.99 -1.17 1.32
C ARG A 210 23.84 -0.68 2.19
N ASP A 211 22.75 -0.21 1.59
CA ASP A 211 21.57 0.19 2.36
C ASP A 211 21.02 -1.00 3.15
N ASP A 212 21.06 -0.90 4.48
CA ASP A 212 20.64 -1.95 5.40
C ASP A 212 19.12 -1.95 5.65
N LEU A 213 18.40 -0.93 5.19
CA LEU A 213 16.95 -0.87 5.26
C LEU A 213 16.31 -1.53 4.05
N PHE A 214 16.95 -1.48 2.87
CA PHE A 214 16.39 -2.04 1.65
C PHE A 214 16.29 -3.57 1.66
N GLN A 215 15.16 -4.11 1.20
CA GLN A 215 14.92 -5.56 1.11
C GLN A 215 14.64 -6.01 -0.32
N GLY A 216 15.48 -5.56 -1.27
CA GLY A 216 15.63 -6.18 -2.59
C GLY A 216 14.49 -5.94 -3.58
N SER A 217 13.43 -5.22 -3.23
CA SER A 217 12.29 -4.99 -4.12
C SER A 217 11.68 -3.59 -3.96
N VAL A 218 11.06 -3.13 -5.04
CA VAL A 218 10.23 -1.93 -5.09
C VAL A 218 8.80 -2.29 -5.44
N LEU A 219 7.87 -1.40 -5.11
CA LEU A 219 6.44 -1.55 -5.39
C LEU A 219 6.18 -1.55 -6.90
N ASP A 220 5.48 -2.57 -7.39
CA ASP A 220 5.11 -2.75 -8.82
C ASP A 220 3.95 -1.84 -9.26
N TRP A 221 4.11 -0.54 -9.05
CA TRP A 221 3.16 0.46 -9.56
C TRP A 221 3.09 0.52 -11.10
N PRO A 222 4.13 0.16 -11.89
CA PRO A 222 4.00 0.11 -13.36
C PRO A 222 2.98 -0.93 -13.82
N ARG A 223 2.90 -2.08 -13.14
CA ARG A 223 1.85 -3.07 -13.40
C ARG A 223 0.46 -2.47 -13.20
N HIS A 224 0.25 -1.73 -12.12
CA HIS A 224 -0.99 -1.02 -11.87
C HIS A 224 -1.31 0.02 -12.95
N TRP A 225 -0.30 0.75 -13.45
CA TRP A 225 -0.49 1.66 -14.57
C TRP A 225 -0.99 0.92 -15.81
N ARG A 226 -0.35 -0.21 -16.19
CA ARG A 226 -0.74 -0.99 -17.38
C ARG A 226 -2.18 -1.51 -17.33
N THR A 227 -2.71 -1.78 -16.13
CA THR A 227 -4.08 -2.30 -15.96
C THR A 227 -5.13 -1.20 -15.87
N THR A 228 -4.76 0.01 -15.44
CA THR A 228 -5.72 1.08 -15.14
C THR A 228 -5.67 2.28 -16.09
N ARG A 229 -4.54 2.52 -16.76
CA ARG A 229 -4.32 3.64 -17.69
C ARG A 229 -4.16 3.12 -19.12
N LYS A 230 -4.44 3.99 -20.09
CA LYS A 230 -4.22 3.74 -21.53
C LYS A 230 -3.05 4.54 -22.10
N SER A 231 -2.58 5.55 -21.39
CA SER A 231 -1.48 6.42 -21.80
C SER A 231 -0.13 5.71 -21.71
N ASP A 232 0.82 6.15 -22.55
CA ASP A 232 2.20 5.65 -22.50
C ASP A 232 2.90 6.16 -21.23
N LEU A 233 3.23 5.21 -20.35
CA LEU A 233 3.94 5.50 -19.11
C LEU A 233 5.35 6.04 -19.36
N ARG A 234 6.08 5.48 -20.33
CA ARG A 234 7.47 5.90 -20.62
C ARG A 234 7.50 7.33 -21.14
N GLU A 235 6.54 7.70 -21.99
CA GLU A 235 6.37 9.08 -22.43
C GLU A 235 6.05 10.02 -21.26
N THR A 236 5.15 9.60 -20.37
CA THR A 236 4.79 10.35 -19.16
C THR A 236 6.00 10.59 -18.26
N ILE A 237 6.82 9.56 -18.00
CA ILE A 237 8.04 9.71 -17.18
C ILE A 237 9.05 10.65 -17.85
N ARG A 238 9.24 10.55 -19.17
CA ARG A 238 10.19 11.43 -19.89
C ARG A 238 9.74 12.89 -19.89
N SER A 239 8.44 13.16 -20.06
CA SER A 239 7.92 14.53 -20.08
C SER A 239 8.06 15.25 -18.74
N LEU A 240 8.13 14.48 -17.63
CA LEU A 240 8.31 15.00 -16.28
C LEU A 240 9.78 15.34 -15.95
N ASN A 241 10.74 14.92 -16.78
CA ASN A 241 12.15 15.25 -16.61
C ASN A 241 12.47 16.62 -17.21
N THR A 242 12.27 17.67 -16.42
CA THR A 242 12.54 19.06 -16.83
C THR A 242 13.95 19.54 -16.46
N LEU A 243 14.67 18.79 -15.62
CA LEU A 243 15.96 19.20 -15.05
C LEU A 243 17.04 18.13 -15.29
N PRO A 244 18.08 18.43 -16.10
CA PRO A 244 19.16 17.47 -16.39
C PRO A 244 19.86 16.91 -15.14
N ALA A 245 20.00 17.73 -14.09
CA ALA A 245 20.61 17.31 -12.82
C ALA A 245 19.81 16.21 -12.09
N ALA A 246 18.52 16.05 -12.40
CA ALA A 246 17.64 15.05 -11.82
C ALA A 246 17.44 13.82 -12.74
N ALA A 247 18.11 13.75 -13.90
CA ALA A 247 17.90 12.69 -14.90
C ALA A 247 18.01 11.27 -14.32
N ALA A 248 18.93 11.06 -13.37
CA ALA A 248 19.12 9.76 -12.72
C ALA A 248 17.84 9.18 -12.09
N TYR A 249 16.94 10.02 -11.54
CA TYR A 249 15.66 9.54 -10.99
C TYR A 249 14.78 8.92 -12.09
N TYR A 250 14.70 9.59 -13.23
CA TYR A 250 13.85 9.20 -14.36
C TYR A 250 14.47 8.02 -15.11
N ASP A 251 15.77 8.03 -15.35
CA ASP A 251 16.48 6.95 -16.03
C ASP A 251 16.41 5.63 -15.23
N ASN A 252 16.61 5.71 -13.91
CA ASN A 252 16.43 4.54 -13.05
C ASN A 252 14.97 4.07 -13.03
N THR A 253 14.02 5.00 -13.04
CA THR A 253 12.59 4.64 -13.12
C THR A 253 12.29 3.91 -14.41
N LEU A 254 12.81 4.37 -15.56
CA LEU A 254 12.65 3.68 -16.84
C LEU A 254 13.25 2.26 -16.82
N CYS A 255 14.43 2.07 -16.23
CA CYS A 255 15.01 0.73 -16.03
C CYS A 255 14.13 -0.16 -15.14
N MET A 256 13.47 0.42 -14.13
CA MET A 256 12.53 -0.32 -13.27
C MET A 256 11.27 -0.73 -14.04
N LEU A 257 10.79 0.12 -14.97
CA LEU A 257 9.69 -0.25 -15.87
C LEU A 257 10.05 -1.49 -16.70
N ASP A 258 11.28 -1.56 -17.21
CA ASP A 258 11.75 -2.73 -17.96
C ASP A 258 11.77 -4.00 -17.08
N ALA A 259 12.18 -3.87 -15.81
CA ALA A 259 12.17 -4.97 -14.85
C ALA A 259 10.73 -5.44 -14.49
N SER A 260 9.77 -4.51 -14.41
CA SER A 260 8.35 -4.82 -14.23
C SER A 260 7.75 -5.50 -15.48
N ASP A 261 8.06 -4.98 -16.67
CA ASP A 261 7.55 -5.53 -17.95
C ASP A 261 8.03 -6.97 -18.17
N ALA A 262 9.27 -7.30 -17.79
CA ALA A 262 9.81 -8.65 -17.84
C ALA A 262 9.04 -9.66 -16.96
N ARG A 263 8.16 -9.19 -16.07
CA ARG A 263 7.34 -9.99 -15.15
C ARG A 263 5.84 -9.86 -15.43
N ALA A 264 5.44 -9.13 -16.47
CA ALA A 264 4.04 -8.79 -16.71
C ALA A 264 3.13 -10.04 -16.79
N GLU A 265 3.56 -11.06 -17.53
CA GLU A 265 2.81 -12.30 -17.76
C GLU A 265 2.77 -13.25 -16.55
N MET A 266 3.56 -13.00 -15.50
CA MET A 266 3.70 -13.93 -14.37
C MET A 266 2.48 -13.95 -13.44
N PHE A 267 1.64 -12.92 -13.47
CA PHE A 267 0.69 -12.59 -12.40
C PHE A 267 -0.75 -12.34 -12.89
N ASP A 268 -1.08 -12.76 -14.12
CA ASP A 268 -2.41 -12.56 -14.74
C ASP A 268 -3.31 -13.81 -14.64
N GLY A 269 -2.98 -14.73 -13.72
CA GLY A 269 -3.67 -16.02 -13.57
C GLY A 269 -4.90 -15.97 -12.64
N PRO A 270 -5.96 -16.76 -12.90
CA PRO A 270 -7.12 -16.89 -11.99
C PRO A 270 -6.77 -17.37 -10.58
N ALA A 271 -5.62 -18.03 -10.40
CA ALA A 271 -5.13 -18.52 -9.11
C ALA A 271 -4.56 -17.42 -8.20
N GLU A 272 -4.27 -16.23 -8.73
CA GLU A 272 -3.84 -15.07 -7.94
C GLU A 272 -5.00 -14.22 -7.42
N ALA A 273 -6.20 -14.41 -7.97
CA ALA A 273 -7.38 -13.65 -7.57
C ALA A 273 -7.86 -13.98 -6.13
N PRO A 274 -7.79 -15.24 -5.63
CA PRO A 274 -8.26 -15.55 -4.30
C PRO A 274 -7.30 -15.03 -3.22
N LEU A 275 -7.82 -14.31 -2.23
CA LEU A 275 -7.05 -13.89 -1.05
C LEU A 275 -6.44 -15.11 -0.34
N GLY A 276 -7.20 -16.20 -0.27
CA GLY A 276 -6.78 -17.44 0.37
C GLY A 276 -5.57 -18.15 -0.29
N SER A 277 -5.27 -17.86 -1.56
CA SER A 277 -4.09 -18.46 -2.21
C SER A 277 -2.78 -17.83 -1.72
N VAL A 278 -2.84 -16.56 -1.32
CA VAL A 278 -1.69 -15.80 -0.79
C VAL A 278 -1.65 -15.81 0.74
N TYR A 279 -2.82 -15.81 1.37
CA TYR A 279 -2.98 -15.75 2.82
C TYR A 279 -3.73 -16.98 3.34
N PRO A 280 -3.05 -18.11 3.61
CA PRO A 280 -3.68 -19.39 3.93
C PRO A 280 -4.63 -19.36 5.12
N GLN A 281 -4.40 -18.45 6.07
CA GLN A 281 -5.25 -18.26 7.25
C GLN A 281 -6.68 -17.80 6.92
N PHE A 282 -6.94 -17.31 5.69
CA PHE A 282 -8.27 -16.92 5.23
C PHE A 282 -8.95 -18.01 4.36
N SER A 283 -8.35 -19.19 4.20
CA SER A 283 -8.81 -20.26 3.29
C SER A 283 -9.65 -21.38 3.94
N THR A 284 -10.11 -21.20 5.17
CA THR A 284 -10.76 -22.27 5.97
C THR A 284 -12.26 -22.42 5.69
N LYS A 285 -12.77 -23.65 5.81
CA LYS A 285 -14.21 -23.99 5.72
C LYS A 285 -14.93 -24.00 7.07
N GLU A 286 -14.19 -23.88 8.17
CA GLU A 286 -14.68 -24.08 9.54
C GLU A 286 -14.89 -22.76 10.29
N LEU A 287 -15.05 -21.66 9.56
CA LEU A 287 -15.20 -20.34 10.15
C LEU A 287 -16.53 -20.23 10.88
N ALA A 288 -16.50 -19.57 12.05
CA ALA A 288 -17.71 -19.09 12.68
C ALA A 288 -18.30 -17.99 11.79
N LEU A 289 -19.17 -18.38 10.85
CA LEU A 289 -19.80 -17.48 9.88
C LEU A 289 -20.58 -16.39 10.61
N ARG A 290 -19.99 -15.19 10.71
CA ARG A 290 -20.71 -13.99 11.17
C ARG A 290 -21.46 -13.30 10.01
N ALA A 291 -21.03 -13.49 8.76
CA ALA A 291 -21.74 -13.14 7.52
C ALA A 291 -21.06 -13.78 6.30
N CYS A 292 -21.83 -14.20 5.29
CA CYS A 292 -21.32 -14.53 3.95
C CYS A 292 -21.67 -13.40 2.98
N ALA A 293 -20.69 -12.91 2.23
CA ALA A 293 -20.98 -12.04 1.08
C ALA A 293 -21.30 -12.90 -0.15
N VAL A 294 -22.38 -12.55 -0.86
CA VAL A 294 -22.76 -13.21 -2.11
C VAL A 294 -22.26 -12.35 -3.27
N ARG A 295 -21.32 -12.89 -4.05
CA ARG A 295 -20.89 -12.25 -5.29
C ARG A 295 -22.03 -12.28 -6.31
N ARG A 296 -22.59 -11.12 -6.65
CA ARG A 296 -23.54 -11.04 -7.78
C ARG A 296 -22.77 -11.23 -9.08
N ILE A 297 -22.93 -12.38 -9.71
CA ILE A 297 -22.44 -12.63 -11.07
C ILE A 297 -23.40 -11.91 -12.01
N ASN A 298 -22.91 -10.93 -12.77
CA ASN A 298 -23.68 -10.40 -13.90
C ASN A 298 -23.80 -11.52 -14.94
N VAL A 299 -24.95 -12.19 -14.95
CA VAL A 299 -25.29 -13.12 -16.03
C VAL A 299 -25.45 -12.25 -17.28
N ARG A 300 -24.44 -12.22 -18.15
CA ARG A 300 -24.65 -11.76 -19.52
C ARG A 300 -25.71 -12.68 -20.10
N THR A 301 -26.88 -12.13 -20.39
CA THR A 301 -27.89 -12.80 -21.21
C THR A 301 -27.20 -13.13 -22.53
N PRO A 302 -27.19 -14.41 -22.97
CA PRO A 302 -26.67 -14.73 -24.29
C PRO A 302 -27.57 -14.04 -25.33
N GLU A 303 -26.96 -13.28 -26.24
CA GLU A 303 -27.57 -12.87 -27.51
C GLU A 303 -27.76 -14.08 -28.41
#